data_AF-A0AB34PXQ4-F1
#
_entry.id   AF-A0AB34PXQ4-F1
#
_cell.length_a   1.000
_cell.length_b   1.000
_cell.length_c   1.000
_cell.angle_alpha   90.00
_cell.angle_beta   90.00
_cell.angle_gamma   90.00
#
_symmetry.space_group_name_H-M   'P 1'
#
loop_
_entity.id
_entity.type
_entity.pdbx_description
1 polymer ?
#
loop_
_entity_poly.entity_id
_entity_poly.type
_entity_poly.pdbx_seq_one_letter_code
_entity_poly.pdbx_strand_id
1 'polypeptide(L)'
;MTENTTPYYKKQASYQDKRYTINKSNLIEPIIRHRIQDSLFYKQHLYLSNEATILPIIIEHVHYIGGTDSSNRPSTFISCLFRLLELEPSKEIIKTYLTQLDFNEFKYLTALTLIYIRLTYPSQEVYSIFDQYFQDFRKLRIKLKTPVFDSQKLPIHYKITFIDEWVDTLLVNERVIDLMLPRLIPRTTLVERGQLAPRQYYIDVSDEEEKDAGEEEKDAGEEEDNDYESDSD
;
A
#
# COMPACT_ATOMS: atom_id res chain seq x y z
N MET A 1 -18.86 -42.98 -36.39
CA MET A 1 -18.35 -41.60 -36.50
C MET A 1 -18.79 -40.87 -35.26
N THR A 2 -17.94 -40.80 -34.24
CA THR A 2 -18.23 -40.11 -32.97
C THR A 2 -17.84 -38.66 -33.13
N GLU A 3 -18.82 -37.77 -33.18
CA GLU A 3 -18.58 -36.33 -33.28
C GLU A 3 -17.94 -35.83 -31.99
N ASN A 4 -16.70 -35.37 -32.08
CA ASN A 4 -15.99 -34.69 -31.00
C ASN A 4 -16.69 -33.37 -30.71
N THR A 5 -17.54 -33.33 -29.69
CA THR A 5 -18.12 -32.10 -29.15
C THR A 5 -17.02 -31.37 -28.37
N THR A 6 -16.17 -30.62 -29.07
CA THR A 6 -15.22 -29.70 -28.41
C THR A 6 -16.04 -28.65 -27.65
N PRO A 7 -15.89 -28.53 -26.32
CA PRO A 7 -16.65 -27.55 -25.56
C PRO A 7 -16.32 -26.14 -26.08
N TYR A 8 -17.38 -25.40 -26.45
CA TYR A 8 -17.28 -24.01 -26.88
C TYR A 8 -16.88 -23.16 -25.67
N TYR A 9 -15.58 -23.06 -25.42
CA TYR A 9 -15.06 -22.04 -24.52
C TYR A 9 -15.25 -20.70 -25.20
N LYS A 10 -16.25 -19.94 -24.76
CA LYS A 10 -16.42 -18.53 -25.11
C LYS A 10 -15.11 -17.84 -24.78
N LYS A 11 -14.31 -17.49 -25.80
CA LYS A 11 -13.02 -16.81 -25.66
C LYS A 11 -13.27 -15.62 -24.73
N GLN A 12 -12.79 -15.70 -23.48
CA GLN A 12 -12.90 -14.58 -22.55
C GLN A 12 -12.25 -13.38 -23.23
N ALA A 13 -12.91 -12.22 -23.21
CA ALA A 13 -12.32 -11.01 -23.75
C ALA A 13 -10.95 -10.83 -23.10
N SER A 14 -9.88 -10.76 -23.91
CA SER A 14 -8.54 -10.53 -23.38
C SER A 14 -8.56 -9.18 -22.68
N TYR A 15 -8.48 -9.18 -21.35
CA TYR A 15 -8.38 -7.95 -20.58
C TYR A 15 -7.10 -7.24 -21.01
N GLN A 16 -7.26 -6.08 -21.65
CA GLN A 16 -6.13 -5.19 -21.91
C GLN A 16 -5.77 -4.54 -20.58
N ASP A 17 -4.71 -5.03 -19.96
CA ASP A 17 -4.21 -4.45 -18.73
C ASP A 17 -3.77 -3.01 -19.01
N LYS A 18 -4.40 -2.07 -18.28
CA LYS A 18 -4.17 -0.63 -18.40
C LYS A 18 -2.70 -0.26 -18.17
N ARG A 19 -1.92 -1.13 -17.52
CA ARG A 19 -0.47 -0.94 -17.32
C ARG A 19 0.33 -0.88 -18.62
N TYR A 20 -0.14 -1.54 -19.68
CA TYR A 20 0.56 -1.58 -20.98
C TYR A 20 0.15 -0.44 -21.92
N THR A 21 -0.49 0.61 -21.41
CA THR A 21 -0.73 1.83 -22.20
C THR A 21 0.59 2.46 -22.63
N ILE A 22 0.65 2.94 -23.88
CA ILE A 22 1.84 3.57 -24.50
C ILE A 22 2.43 4.70 -23.63
N ASN A 23 1.60 5.41 -22.86
CA ASN A 23 2.05 6.43 -21.92
C ASN A 23 1.43 6.18 -20.53
N LYS A 24 2.27 6.04 -19.50
CA LYS A 24 1.85 5.79 -18.10
C LYS A 24 1.04 6.93 -17.50
N SER A 25 1.18 8.15 -18.03
CA SER A 25 0.37 9.32 -17.66
C SER A 25 -1.13 9.13 -17.94
N ASN A 26 -1.48 8.21 -18.85
CA ASN A 26 -2.86 7.87 -19.17
C ASN A 26 -3.52 6.94 -18.14
N LEU A 27 -2.77 6.45 -17.14
CA LEU A 27 -3.33 5.72 -16.00
C LEU A 27 -4.24 6.62 -15.15
N ILE A 28 -3.97 7.94 -15.14
CA ILE A 28 -4.84 8.93 -14.51
C ILE A 28 -5.98 9.32 -15.46
N GLU A 29 -7.20 9.47 -14.94
CA GLU A 29 -8.34 9.93 -15.74
C GLU A 29 -8.10 11.31 -16.37
N PRO A 30 -8.56 11.54 -17.62
CA PRO A 30 -8.29 12.80 -18.34
C PRO A 30 -8.76 14.05 -17.59
N ILE A 31 -9.91 13.96 -16.91
CA ILE A 31 -10.47 15.08 -16.14
C ILE A 31 -9.48 15.52 -15.04
N ILE A 32 -8.89 14.56 -14.33
CA ILE A 32 -7.94 14.85 -13.25
C ILE A 32 -6.63 15.36 -13.82
N ARG A 33 -6.13 14.76 -14.91
CA ARG A 33 -4.90 15.21 -15.59
C ARG A 33 -4.97 16.66 -16.04
N HIS A 34 -6.05 17.08 -16.70
CA HIS A 34 -6.21 18.48 -17.10
C HIS A 34 -6.23 19.42 -15.89
N ARG A 35 -6.89 19.04 -14.79
CA ARG A 35 -6.89 19.83 -13.54
C ARG A 35 -5.50 19.93 -12.91
N ILE A 36 -4.72 18.84 -12.94
CA ILE A 36 -3.33 18.83 -12.47
C ILE A 36 -2.48 19.78 -13.31
N GLN A 37 -2.53 19.65 -14.63
CA GLN A 37 -1.75 20.49 -15.55
C GLN A 37 -2.13 21.98 -15.43
N ASP A 38 -3.40 22.29 -15.16
CA ASP A 38 -3.85 23.66 -14.95
C ASP A 38 -3.53 24.24 -13.57
N SER A 39 -3.18 23.39 -12.60
CA SER A 39 -2.86 23.81 -11.23
C SER A 39 -1.66 24.74 -11.19
N LEU A 40 -1.73 25.76 -10.34
CA LEU A 40 -0.63 26.70 -10.12
C LEU A 40 0.64 25.97 -9.64
N PHE A 41 0.47 25.01 -8.73
CA PHE A 41 1.57 24.21 -8.20
C PHE A 41 2.30 23.45 -9.31
N TYR A 42 1.56 22.86 -10.25
CA TYR A 42 2.13 22.10 -11.35
C TYR A 42 2.95 23.00 -12.27
N LYS A 43 2.39 24.16 -12.64
CA LYS A 43 3.06 25.13 -13.53
C LYS A 43 4.31 25.75 -12.90
N GLN A 44 4.30 25.98 -11.58
CA GLN A 44 5.42 26.58 -10.87
C GLN A 44 6.55 25.59 -10.55
N HIS A 45 6.21 24.40 -10.04
CA HIS A 45 7.20 23.49 -9.50
C HIS A 45 7.46 22.27 -10.39
N LEU A 46 6.44 21.73 -11.07
CA LEU A 46 6.51 20.42 -11.73
C LEU A 46 6.78 20.45 -13.25
N TYR A 47 6.46 21.56 -13.92
CA TYR A 47 6.47 21.63 -15.39
C TYR A 47 7.82 21.29 -16.05
N LEU A 48 8.93 21.71 -15.43
CA LEU A 48 10.30 21.48 -15.93
C LEU A 48 11.12 20.53 -15.05
N SER A 49 10.47 19.81 -14.12
CA SER A 49 11.20 18.89 -13.24
C SER A 49 11.71 17.69 -14.02
N ASN A 50 12.93 17.27 -13.71
CA ASN A 50 13.54 16.02 -14.13
C ASN A 50 13.56 15.01 -12.96
N GLU A 51 14.12 13.82 -13.19
CA GLU A 51 14.23 12.77 -12.18
C GLU A 51 15.02 13.20 -10.93
N ALA A 52 16.01 14.08 -11.06
CA ALA A 52 16.80 14.55 -9.91
C ALA A 52 16.11 15.66 -9.11
N THR A 53 15.35 16.53 -9.78
CA THR A 53 14.72 17.71 -9.18
C THR A 53 13.33 17.44 -8.63
N ILE A 54 12.67 16.35 -9.05
CA ILE A 54 11.35 15.98 -8.51
C ILE A 54 11.42 15.57 -7.04
N LEU A 55 12.50 14.92 -6.61
CA LEU A 55 12.68 14.45 -5.24
C LEU A 55 12.61 15.57 -4.19
N PRO A 56 13.40 16.67 -4.27
CA PRO A 56 13.30 17.75 -3.30
C PRO A 56 11.91 18.41 -3.30
N ILE A 57 11.26 18.53 -4.46
CA ILE A 57 9.90 19.07 -4.58
C ILE A 57 8.90 18.19 -3.81
N ILE A 58 9.02 16.87 -3.91
CA ILE A 58 8.17 15.92 -3.16
C ILE A 58 8.36 16.12 -1.66
N ILE A 59 9.61 16.14 -1.21
CA ILE A 59 9.95 16.25 0.21
C ILE A 59 9.43 17.57 0.80
N GLU A 60 9.59 18.67 0.07
CA GLU A 60 9.18 20.01 0.52
C GLU A 60 7.67 20.21 0.53
N HIS A 61 6.95 19.74 -0.49
CA HIS A 61 5.54 20.13 -0.69
C HIS A 61 4.50 19.05 -0.37
N VAL A 62 4.93 17.80 -0.14
CA VAL A 62 4.02 16.68 0.15
C VAL A 62 3.97 16.41 1.66
N HIS A 63 2.94 16.94 2.31
CA HIS A 63 2.71 16.79 3.76
C HIS A 63 1.50 15.92 4.12
N TYR A 64 0.74 15.50 3.12
CA TYR A 64 -0.42 14.65 3.28
C TYR A 64 -0.68 13.90 1.98
N ILE A 65 -1.38 12.80 2.10
CA ILE A 65 -1.86 11.97 1.00
C ILE A 65 -3.27 12.44 0.66
N GLY A 66 -3.58 12.70 -0.61
CA GLY A 66 -4.90 13.19 -0.99
C GLY A 66 -5.07 13.28 -2.49
N GLY A 67 -6.31 13.22 -2.97
CA GLY A 67 -6.62 13.25 -4.40
C GLY A 67 -6.99 14.66 -4.82
N THR A 68 -8.23 14.81 -5.22
CA THR A 68 -8.86 16.11 -5.44
C THR A 68 -9.64 16.55 -4.20
N ASP A 69 -9.65 17.85 -3.95
CA ASP A 69 -10.51 18.46 -2.93
C ASP A 69 -11.98 18.53 -3.42
N SER A 70 -12.89 18.88 -2.52
CA SER A 70 -14.29 19.25 -2.80
C SER A 70 -14.46 20.23 -3.96
N SER A 71 -13.52 21.17 -4.14
CA SER A 71 -13.49 22.13 -5.25
C SER A 71 -12.78 21.60 -6.52
N ASN A 72 -12.56 20.29 -6.62
CA ASN A 72 -11.79 19.63 -7.70
C ASN A 72 -10.35 20.15 -7.87
N ARG A 73 -9.77 20.74 -6.82
CA ARG A 73 -8.37 21.16 -6.82
C ARG A 73 -7.48 19.95 -6.54
N PRO A 74 -6.49 19.64 -7.39
CA PRO A 74 -5.58 18.53 -7.15
C PRO A 74 -4.67 18.83 -5.97
N SER A 75 -4.38 17.81 -5.16
CA SER A 75 -3.39 17.90 -4.09
C SER A 75 -1.95 17.99 -4.66
N THR A 76 -0.99 18.36 -3.81
CA THR A 76 0.43 18.26 -4.16
C THR A 76 0.83 16.80 -4.39
N PHE A 77 0.32 15.88 -3.56
CA PHE A 77 0.58 14.43 -3.68
C PHE A 77 0.21 13.87 -5.07
N ILE A 78 -1.02 14.10 -5.54
CA ILE A 78 -1.46 13.58 -6.84
C ILE A 78 -0.75 14.29 -8.00
N SER A 79 -0.38 15.55 -7.83
CA SER A 79 0.37 16.31 -8.84
C SER A 79 1.80 15.78 -8.99
N CYS A 80 2.48 15.48 -7.88
CA CYS A 80 3.80 14.85 -7.90
C CYS A 80 3.74 13.42 -8.46
N LEU A 81 2.71 12.64 -8.11
CA LEU A 81 2.49 11.31 -8.67
C LEU A 81 2.31 11.36 -10.19
N PHE A 82 1.50 12.30 -10.67
CA PHE A 82 1.30 12.51 -12.10
C PHE A 82 2.62 12.84 -12.80
N ARG A 83 3.44 13.72 -12.22
CA ARG A 83 4.75 14.03 -12.80
C ARG A 83 5.70 12.83 -12.80
N LEU A 84 5.70 11.99 -11.76
CA LEU A 84 6.47 10.75 -11.77
C LEU A 84 6.02 9.79 -12.88
N LEU A 85 4.71 9.71 -13.16
CA LEU A 85 4.19 8.91 -14.27
C LEU A 85 4.55 9.47 -15.65
N GLU A 86 4.71 10.78 -15.79
CA GLU A 86 5.22 11.40 -17.02
C GLU A 86 6.72 11.16 -17.22
N LEU A 87 7.50 11.20 -16.14
CA LEU A 87 8.94 11.02 -16.20
C LEU A 87 9.34 9.56 -16.47
N GLU A 88 8.53 8.60 -16.01
CA GLU A 88 8.81 7.16 -16.10
C GLU A 88 10.24 6.80 -15.63
N PRO A 89 10.60 7.13 -14.38
CA PRO A 89 11.95 6.89 -13.87
C PRO A 89 12.29 5.40 -13.87
N SER A 90 13.59 5.12 -13.98
CA SER A 90 14.12 3.75 -13.95
C SER A 90 13.76 3.02 -12.65
N LYS A 91 13.69 1.69 -12.71
CA LYS A 91 13.39 0.86 -11.53
C LYS A 91 14.40 1.07 -10.39
N GLU A 92 15.65 1.41 -10.70
CA GLU A 92 16.70 1.68 -9.73
C GLU A 92 16.43 2.97 -8.93
N ILE A 93 15.98 4.03 -9.61
CA ILE A 93 15.59 5.29 -8.96
C ILE A 93 14.38 5.06 -8.05
N ILE A 94 13.39 4.29 -8.52
CA ILE A 94 12.21 3.94 -7.73
C ILE A 94 12.58 3.13 -6.48
N LYS A 95 13.48 2.15 -6.61
CA LYS A 95 14.00 1.41 -5.45
C LYS A 95 14.71 2.34 -4.47
N THR A 96 15.48 3.31 -4.99
CA THR A 96 16.16 4.33 -4.18
C THR A 96 15.16 5.25 -3.45
N TYR A 97 14.03 5.63 -4.06
CA TYR A 97 12.99 6.42 -3.38
C TYR A 97 12.25 5.64 -2.30
N LEU A 98 12.16 4.33 -2.49
CA LEU A 98 11.48 3.42 -1.59
C LEU A 98 12.34 3.13 -0.35
N THR A 99 13.62 2.76 -0.52
CA THR A 99 14.56 2.50 0.60
C THR A 99 15.21 3.76 1.16
N GLN A 100 15.23 4.86 0.39
CA GLN A 100 15.86 6.13 0.76
C GLN A 100 17.31 5.96 1.18
N LEU A 101 18.05 5.07 0.51
CA LEU A 101 19.42 4.68 0.88
C LEU A 101 19.51 4.24 2.36
N ASP A 102 18.51 3.49 2.82
CA ASP A 102 18.36 2.92 4.16
C ASP A 102 18.08 3.94 5.29
N PHE A 103 17.93 5.23 4.96
CA PHE A 103 17.60 6.26 5.95
C PHE A 103 16.11 6.27 6.33
N ASN A 104 15.21 5.87 5.41
CA ASN A 104 13.76 5.77 5.63
C ASN A 104 13.12 6.93 6.44
N GLU A 105 13.56 8.16 6.19
CA GLU A 105 13.08 9.36 6.89
C GLU A 105 11.76 9.90 6.31
N PHE A 106 11.62 9.89 4.99
CA PHE A 106 10.53 10.56 4.27
C PHE A 106 9.34 9.64 4.03
N LYS A 107 8.47 9.50 5.03
CA LYS A 107 7.26 8.66 4.94
C LYS A 107 6.32 8.96 3.76
N TYR A 108 6.18 10.22 3.36
CA TYR A 108 5.30 10.59 2.23
C TYR A 108 5.92 10.24 0.88
N LEU A 109 7.25 10.26 0.77
CA LEU A 109 7.95 9.76 -0.41
C LEU A 109 7.77 8.25 -0.55
N THR A 110 7.86 7.50 0.57
CA THR A 110 7.56 6.07 0.59
C THR A 110 6.12 5.81 0.12
N ALA A 111 5.14 6.51 0.69
CA ALA A 111 3.73 6.36 0.32
C ALA A 111 3.45 6.70 -1.16
N LEU A 112 4.11 7.74 -1.70
CA LEU A 112 4.03 8.14 -3.11
C LEU A 112 4.65 7.09 -4.04
N THR A 113 5.79 6.54 -3.64
CA THR A 113 6.49 5.51 -4.40
C THR A 113 5.69 4.20 -4.43
N LEU A 114 5.06 3.82 -3.32
CA LEU A 114 4.20 2.63 -3.24
C LEU A 114 3.02 2.69 -4.21
N ILE A 115 2.31 3.83 -4.28
CA ILE A 115 1.20 3.99 -5.24
C ILE A 115 1.71 4.02 -6.69
N TYR A 116 2.89 4.61 -6.94
CA TYR A 116 3.51 4.55 -8.27
C TYR A 116 3.79 3.10 -8.71
N ILE A 117 4.39 2.30 -7.83
CA ILE A 117 4.66 0.87 -8.08
C ILE A 117 3.34 0.12 -8.34
N ARG A 118 2.32 0.36 -7.50
CA ARG A 118 1.00 -0.27 -7.66
C ARG A 118 0.38 -0.02 -9.03
N LEU A 119 0.59 1.17 -9.59
CA LEU A 119 0.09 1.60 -10.89
C LEU A 119 0.90 1.04 -12.06
N THR A 120 2.22 0.92 -11.93
CA THR A 120 3.12 0.69 -13.08
C THR A 120 3.67 -0.73 -13.17
N TYR A 121 3.84 -1.44 -12.05
CA TYR A 121 4.54 -2.74 -11.99
C TYR A 121 3.60 -3.93 -12.18
N PRO A 122 4.11 -5.10 -12.61
CA PRO A 122 3.32 -6.32 -12.68
C PRO A 122 2.93 -6.82 -11.29
N SER A 123 1.82 -7.56 -11.21
CA SER A 123 1.23 -8.00 -9.94
C SER A 123 2.20 -8.76 -9.03
N GLN A 124 3.10 -9.57 -9.60
CA GLN A 124 4.10 -10.34 -8.84
C GLN A 124 5.06 -9.42 -8.08
N GLU A 125 5.66 -8.45 -8.77
CA GLU A 125 6.61 -7.50 -8.18
C GLU A 125 5.93 -6.61 -7.13
N VAL A 126 4.67 -6.21 -7.37
CA VAL A 126 3.89 -5.43 -6.40
C VAL A 126 3.79 -6.17 -5.06
N TYR A 127 3.38 -7.45 -5.07
CA TYR A 127 3.24 -8.21 -3.83
C TYR A 127 4.59 -8.38 -3.11
N SER A 128 5.65 -8.77 -3.82
CA SER A 128 6.97 -8.96 -3.21
C SER A 128 7.51 -7.69 -2.54
N ILE A 129 7.31 -6.53 -3.16
CA ILE A 129 7.75 -5.26 -2.59
C ILE A 129 6.86 -4.87 -1.41
N PHE A 130 5.54 -5.04 -1.53
CA PHE A 130 4.57 -4.61 -0.52
C PHE A 130 4.67 -5.44 0.76
N ASP A 131 5.04 -6.72 0.65
CA ASP A 131 5.20 -7.61 1.80
C ASP A 131 6.16 -6.99 2.85
N GLN A 132 7.24 -6.32 2.44
CA GLN A 132 8.20 -5.67 3.36
C GLN A 132 7.60 -4.47 4.13
N TYR A 133 6.61 -3.76 3.57
CA TYR A 133 6.08 -2.53 4.16
C TYR A 133 4.98 -2.75 5.19
N PHE A 134 4.55 -3.99 5.41
CA PHE A 134 3.62 -4.31 6.49
C PHE A 134 4.25 -4.22 7.89
N GLN A 135 5.58 -4.14 7.98
CA GLN A 135 6.29 -3.85 9.24
C GLN A 135 6.36 -2.35 9.57
N ASP A 136 5.95 -1.49 8.63
CA ASP A 136 6.08 -0.04 8.77
C ASP A 136 4.81 0.59 9.36
N PHE A 137 4.87 0.94 10.64
CA PHE A 137 3.77 1.53 11.40
C PHE A 137 3.85 3.06 11.51
N ARG A 138 4.57 3.75 10.59
CA ARG A 138 4.66 5.20 10.62
C ARG A 138 3.31 5.85 10.28
N LYS A 139 2.94 6.89 11.05
CA LYS A 139 1.68 7.63 10.87
C LYS A 139 1.70 8.51 9.63
N LEU A 140 0.69 8.37 8.79
CA LEU A 140 0.38 9.17 7.61
C LEU A 140 -0.87 10.03 7.84
N ARG A 141 -0.90 11.17 7.16
CA ARG A 141 -2.09 12.05 7.12
C ARG A 141 -2.75 11.92 5.76
N ILE A 142 -4.03 11.55 5.72
CA ILE A 142 -4.86 11.51 4.51
C ILE A 142 -5.84 12.68 4.54
N LYS A 143 -5.88 13.49 3.48
CA LYS A 143 -6.89 14.51 3.26
C LYS A 143 -8.14 13.88 2.67
N LEU A 144 -9.26 14.07 3.35
CA LEU A 144 -10.57 13.62 2.88
C LEU A 144 -11.07 14.53 1.77
N LYS A 145 -11.77 13.96 0.78
CA LYS A 145 -12.37 14.72 -0.33
C LYS A 145 -13.53 15.60 0.16
N THR A 146 -14.35 15.03 1.03
CA THR A 146 -15.43 15.72 1.73
C THR A 146 -15.11 15.73 3.21
N PRO A 147 -15.18 16.89 3.90
CA PRO A 147 -14.94 16.93 5.33
C PRO A 147 -16.02 16.12 6.05
N VAL A 148 -15.60 15.32 7.03
CA VAL A 148 -16.51 14.61 7.92
C VAL A 148 -16.81 15.53 9.09
N PHE A 149 -18.06 15.70 9.46
CA PHE A 149 -18.43 16.52 10.61
C PHE A 149 -18.47 15.64 11.85
N ASP A 150 -17.81 16.10 12.92
CA ASP A 150 -17.92 15.45 14.23
C ASP A 150 -19.31 15.69 14.85
N SER A 151 -19.61 15.01 15.96
CA SER A 151 -20.80 15.19 16.80
C SER A 151 -21.03 16.67 17.18
N GLN A 152 -19.96 17.45 17.27
CA GLN A 152 -19.98 18.89 17.54
C GLN A 152 -20.10 19.77 16.28
N LYS A 153 -20.36 19.19 15.10
CA LYS A 153 -20.45 19.85 13.78
C LYS A 153 -19.15 20.55 13.34
N LEU A 154 -18.00 20.16 13.87
CA LEU A 154 -16.69 20.65 13.40
C LEU A 154 -16.21 19.83 12.19
N PRO A 155 -15.71 20.48 11.11
CA PRO A 155 -15.27 19.79 9.91
C PRO A 155 -13.87 19.18 10.08
N ILE A 156 -13.81 17.85 10.04
CA ILE A 156 -12.59 17.05 10.00
C ILE A 156 -12.16 16.89 8.54
N HIS A 157 -11.05 17.53 8.19
CA HIS A 157 -10.49 17.50 6.84
C HIS A 157 -9.46 16.39 6.63
N TYR A 158 -8.86 15.91 7.72
CA TYR A 158 -7.77 14.95 7.70
C TYR A 158 -8.08 13.74 8.56
N LYS A 159 -7.76 12.56 8.05
CA LYS A 159 -7.76 11.29 8.77
C LYS A 159 -6.31 10.85 8.98
N ILE A 160 -6.02 10.30 10.15
CA ILE A 160 -4.74 9.63 10.42
C ILE A 160 -4.86 8.18 9.95
N THR A 161 -3.83 7.71 9.27
CA THR A 161 -3.68 6.35 8.73
C THR A 161 -2.24 5.91 8.95
N PHE A 162 -1.93 4.64 8.74
CA PHE A 162 -0.58 4.09 8.87
C PHE A 162 -0.04 3.57 7.52
N ILE A 163 1.25 3.28 7.40
CA ILE A 163 1.84 2.82 6.13
C ILE A 163 1.36 1.42 5.75
N ASP A 164 1.30 0.49 6.70
CA ASP A 164 0.69 -0.83 6.56
C ASP A 164 -0.78 -0.75 6.10
N GLU A 165 -1.61 0.10 6.74
CA GLU A 165 -3.00 0.34 6.33
C GLU A 165 -3.07 0.94 4.91
N TRP A 166 -2.12 1.81 4.56
CA TRP A 166 -2.02 2.40 3.23
C TRP A 166 -1.68 1.35 2.16
N VAL A 167 -0.75 0.44 2.46
CA VAL A 167 -0.39 -0.70 1.60
C VAL A 167 -1.59 -1.61 1.39
N ASP A 168 -2.32 -1.94 2.45
CA ASP A 168 -3.52 -2.77 2.37
C ASP A 168 -4.62 -2.11 1.52
N THR A 169 -4.85 -0.81 1.75
CA THR A 169 -5.77 0.02 0.95
C THR A 169 -5.44 -0.04 -0.55
N LEU A 170 -4.15 -0.05 -0.92
CA LEU A 170 -3.71 -0.13 -2.31
C LEU A 170 -3.91 -1.52 -2.94
N LEU A 171 -3.87 -2.60 -2.16
CA LEU A 171 -4.07 -3.97 -2.64
C LEU A 171 -5.55 -4.33 -2.77
N VAL A 172 -6.37 -3.91 -1.81
CA VAL A 172 -7.77 -4.32 -1.71
C VAL A 172 -8.69 -3.44 -2.56
N ASN A 173 -8.50 -2.12 -2.55
CA ASN A 173 -9.45 -1.21 -3.18
C ASN A 173 -9.20 -1.06 -4.68
N GLU A 174 -10.28 -0.95 -5.46
CA GLU A 174 -10.19 -0.66 -6.90
C GLU A 174 -9.87 0.82 -7.19
N ARG A 175 -10.33 1.72 -6.32
CA ARG A 175 -10.15 3.17 -6.46
C ARG A 175 -9.53 3.73 -5.19
N VAL A 176 -8.45 4.49 -5.37
CA VAL A 176 -7.70 5.14 -4.28
C VAL A 176 -7.33 6.55 -4.74
N ILE A 177 -7.58 7.59 -3.92
CA ILE A 177 -7.16 8.97 -4.21
C ILE A 177 -7.73 9.49 -5.55
N ASP A 178 -9.01 9.23 -5.83
CA ASP A 178 -9.63 9.54 -7.13
C ASP A 178 -8.98 8.85 -8.35
N LEU A 179 -8.06 7.89 -8.15
CA LEU A 179 -7.43 7.13 -9.23
C LEU A 179 -8.01 5.73 -9.31
N MET A 180 -8.28 5.27 -10.54
CA MET A 180 -8.61 3.87 -10.81
C MET A 180 -7.34 3.03 -10.93
N LEU A 181 -7.16 2.08 -10.00
CA LEU A 181 -6.01 1.19 -10.02
C LEU A 181 -6.19 0.08 -11.07
N PRO A 182 -5.12 -0.34 -11.77
CA PRO A 182 -5.15 -1.54 -12.60
C PRO A 182 -5.49 -2.77 -11.76
N ARG A 183 -6.22 -3.72 -12.34
CA ARG A 183 -6.61 -4.95 -11.63
C ARG A 183 -5.39 -5.81 -11.34
N LEU A 184 -5.28 -6.27 -10.09
CA LEU A 184 -4.29 -7.25 -9.70
C LEU A 184 -4.83 -8.66 -9.95
N ILE A 185 -3.93 -9.57 -10.28
CA ILE A 185 -4.22 -10.99 -10.23
C ILE A 185 -4.22 -11.39 -8.74
N PRO A 186 -5.24 -12.13 -8.26
CA PRO A 186 -5.28 -12.61 -6.88
C PRO A 186 -4.01 -13.38 -6.53
N ARG A 187 -3.52 -13.20 -5.30
CA ARG A 187 -2.30 -13.87 -4.84
C ARG A 187 -2.39 -15.39 -4.94
N THR A 188 -3.55 -15.96 -4.62
CA THR A 188 -3.82 -17.41 -4.70
C THR A 188 -3.48 -17.98 -6.08
N THR A 189 -3.96 -17.34 -7.13
CA THR A 189 -3.67 -17.74 -8.51
C THR A 189 -2.19 -17.61 -8.89
N LEU A 190 -1.46 -16.64 -8.32
CA LEU A 190 -0.02 -16.50 -8.57
C LEU A 190 0.80 -17.58 -7.86
N VAL A 191 0.38 -17.97 -6.66
CA VAL A 191 1.00 -19.05 -5.88
C VAL A 191 0.77 -20.39 -6.55
N GLU A 192 -0.45 -20.68 -7.00
CA GLU A 192 -0.77 -21.92 -7.75
C GLU A 192 0.07 -22.05 -9.04
N ARG A 193 0.41 -20.92 -9.67
CA ARG A 193 1.28 -20.88 -10.86
C ARG A 193 2.78 -20.95 -10.53
N GLY A 194 3.16 -20.98 -9.24
CA GLY A 194 4.55 -20.96 -8.80
C GLY A 194 5.29 -19.64 -9.10
N GLN A 195 4.55 -18.55 -9.37
CA GLN A 195 5.14 -17.25 -9.71
C GLN A 195 5.43 -16.39 -8.47
N LEU A 196 4.86 -16.74 -7.33
CA LEU A 196 5.02 -16.03 -6.08
C LEU A 196 4.92 -17.02 -4.92
N ALA A 197 5.72 -16.82 -3.87
CA ALA A 197 5.62 -17.62 -2.66
C ALA A 197 4.35 -17.26 -1.86
N PRO A 198 3.82 -18.18 -1.03
CA PRO A 198 2.85 -17.84 0.00
C PRO A 198 3.37 -16.67 0.85
N ARG A 199 2.47 -15.81 1.33
CA ARG A 199 2.85 -14.67 2.18
C ARG A 199 3.37 -15.21 3.51
N GLN A 200 4.55 -14.77 3.90
CA GLN A 200 5.06 -14.97 5.26
C GLN A 200 4.56 -13.80 6.10
N TYR A 201 3.87 -14.10 7.19
CA TYR A 201 3.49 -13.10 8.18
C TYR A 201 4.66 -12.89 9.13
N TYR A 202 4.85 -11.65 9.59
CA TYR A 202 5.90 -11.30 10.55
C TYR A 202 5.50 -11.56 12.00
N ILE A 203 4.53 -12.45 12.21
CA ILE A 203 4.21 -12.94 13.54
C ILE A 203 5.24 -14.04 13.81
N ASP A 204 6.14 -13.80 14.76
CA ASP A 204 7.06 -14.81 15.24
C ASP A 204 6.23 -15.93 15.88
N VAL A 205 6.01 -17.01 15.13
CA VAL A 205 5.28 -18.20 15.62
C VAL A 205 6.02 -18.84 16.82
N SER A 206 7.30 -18.50 17.02
CA SER A 206 8.07 -18.90 18.21
C SER A 206 7.51 -18.36 19.52
N ASP A 207 6.88 -17.18 19.52
CA ASP A 207 6.30 -16.59 20.73
C ASP A 207 4.98 -17.27 21.15
N GLU A 208 4.36 -18.04 20.25
CA GLU A 208 3.18 -18.87 20.54
C GLU A 208 3.60 -20.25 21.06
N GLU A 209 4.66 -20.85 20.52
CA GLU A 209 5.21 -22.13 21.01
C GLU A 209 5.79 -22.00 22.44
N GLU A 210 6.40 -20.86 22.80
CA GLU A 210 6.86 -20.61 24.18
C GLU A 210 5.71 -20.40 25.19
N LYS A 211 4.53 -19.97 24.75
CA LYS A 211 3.36 -19.81 25.63
C LYS A 211 2.64 -21.13 25.89
N ASP A 212 2.55 -22.00 24.89
CA ASP A 212 1.94 -23.33 25.04
C ASP A 212 2.83 -24.24 25.94
N ALA A 213 4.15 -24.09 25.88
CA ALA A 213 5.08 -24.80 26.76
C ALA A 213 5.06 -24.31 28.24
N GLY A 214 4.51 -23.13 28.51
CA GLY A 214 4.45 -22.53 29.85
C GLY A 214 3.19 -22.88 30.66
N GLU A 215 2.17 -23.48 30.03
CA GLU A 215 0.92 -23.87 30.69
C GLU A 215 0.88 -25.35 31.10
N GLU A 216 1.72 -26.23 30.52
CA GLU A 216 1.75 -27.66 30.88
C GLU A 216 2.58 -27.99 32.15
N GLU A 217 3.46 -27.10 32.64
CA GLU A 217 4.33 -27.38 33.81
C GLU A 217 3.71 -27.04 35.19
N LYS A 218 2.46 -26.57 35.28
CA LYS A 218 1.88 -26.12 36.57
C LYS A 218 0.88 -27.07 37.25
N ASP A 219 0.62 -28.25 36.69
CA ASP A 219 -0.41 -29.17 37.25
C ASP A 219 0.13 -30.54 37.71
N ALA A 220 1.43 -30.66 37.96
CA ALA A 220 2.03 -31.91 38.45
C ALA A 220 2.96 -31.69 39.65
N GLY A 221 2.38 -31.70 40.86
CA GLY A 221 3.08 -32.17 42.07
C GLY A 221 3.15 -31.20 43.24
N GLU A 222 2.08 -31.14 44.04
CA GLU A 222 2.19 -30.91 45.49
C GLU A 222 1.23 -31.88 46.22
N GLU A 223 1.68 -33.12 46.40
CA GLU A 223 1.16 -34.05 47.42
C GLU A 223 2.30 -34.44 48.38
N GLU A 224 1.98 -34.36 49.68
CA GLU A 224 2.66 -34.93 50.87
C GLU A 224 4.02 -34.31 51.29
N ASP A 225 4.37 -34.10 52.56
CA ASP A 225 3.75 -34.13 53.89
C ASP A 225 4.86 -33.60 54.84
N ASN A 226 4.55 -32.99 55.98
CA ASN A 226 5.40 -33.13 57.19
C ASN A 226 4.71 -32.62 58.46
N ASP A 227 4.48 -33.60 59.33
CA ASP A 227 4.12 -33.60 60.75
C ASP A 227 4.65 -32.44 61.61
N TYR A 228 3.82 -31.97 62.58
CA TYR A 228 4.30 -31.55 63.90
C TYR A 228 3.22 -31.77 65.00
N GLU A 229 3.45 -32.85 65.74
CA GLU A 229 3.26 -33.15 67.18
C GLU A 229 2.06 -32.58 67.98
N SER A 230 1.34 -33.56 68.56
CA SER A 230 0.40 -33.43 69.68
C SER A 230 1.16 -33.47 71.01
N ASP A 231 0.99 -32.47 71.86
CA ASP A 231 1.21 -32.59 73.31
C ASP A 231 -0.05 -32.13 74.06
N SER A 232 -0.58 -33.05 74.87
CA SER A 232 -1.69 -32.87 75.79
C SER A 232 -1.20 -32.44 77.17
N ASP A 233 -1.82 -31.40 77.73
CA ASP A 233 -2.26 -31.30 79.13
C ASP A 233 -3.36 -30.23 79.27
#